data_AF-A0ABD1BRH8-F1
#
_entry.id   AF-A0ABD1BRH8-F1
#
_cell.length_a   1.000
_cell.length_b   1.000
_cell.length_c   1.000
_cell.angle_alpha   90.00
_cell.angle_beta   90.00
_cell.angle_gamma   90.00
#
_symmetry.space_group_name_H-M   'P 1'
#
loop_
_entity.id
_entity.type
_entity.pdbx_description
1 polymer ?
#
loop_
_entity_poly.entity_id
_entity_poly.type
_entity_poly.pdbx_seq_one_letter_code
_entity_poly.pdbx_strand_id
1 'polypeptide(L)'
;MKQKLDEAEAENERLQGQLADYSLDVGVLKRQKADLTTERKLSEGRVKELLSEVRELRIRNEELEDDRVVAERRGARAGKKDMWDAFNSILLKVQDKFARKKEMVAAKVVVQEVQANMDLLDDLIAGTIVDLAAERANLEIKELPEALKELEDKAVSDFSIGKLDLPQLSEASVQPLQVNLDLVTQSAVDQLEGDVTLVATGGTQEEGPKEMEVEGVPQVAEKDQAT
;
A
#
# COMPACT_ATOMS: atom_id res chain seq x y z
N MET A 1 78.85 78.92 17.52
CA MET A 1 79.17 77.48 17.64
C MET A 1 78.46 76.83 18.80
N LYS A 2 78.46 77.39 20.03
CA LYS A 2 77.74 76.83 21.18
C LYS A 2 76.23 76.63 20.98
N GLN A 3 75.50 77.65 20.51
CA GLN A 3 74.05 77.56 20.28
C GLN A 3 73.63 76.41 19.34
N LYS A 4 74.39 76.14 18.27
CA LYS A 4 74.10 75.04 17.34
C LYS A 4 74.37 73.65 17.94
N LEU A 5 75.24 73.58 18.96
CA LEU A 5 75.52 72.35 19.69
C LEU A 5 74.39 72.04 20.67
N ASP A 6 73.95 73.06 21.43
CA ASP A 6 72.84 72.94 22.39
C ASP A 6 71.52 72.56 21.69
N GLU A 7 71.25 73.14 20.51
CA GLU A 7 70.09 72.77 19.67
C GLU A 7 70.16 71.33 19.15
N ALA A 8 71.35 70.86 18.76
CA ALA A 8 71.56 69.49 18.29
C ALA A 8 71.46 68.45 19.44
N GLU A 9 71.87 68.81 20.66
CA GLU A 9 71.71 67.98 21.85
C GLU A 9 70.24 67.84 22.25
N ALA A 10 69.48 68.94 22.26
CA ALA A 10 68.04 68.92 22.52
C ALA A 10 67.26 68.11 21.47
N GLU A 11 67.64 68.19 20.20
CA GLU A 11 67.04 67.39 19.14
C GLU A 11 67.39 65.90 19.30
N ASN A 12 68.61 65.55 19.72
CA ASN A 12 69.01 64.17 19.99
C ASN A 12 68.25 63.59 21.17
N GLU A 13 68.06 64.32 22.26
CA GLU A 13 67.21 63.91 23.38
C GLU A 13 65.75 63.68 22.94
N ARG A 14 65.21 64.56 22.09
CA ARG A 14 63.87 64.40 21.53
C ARG A 14 63.75 63.14 20.67
N LEU A 15 64.74 62.90 19.80
CA LEU A 15 64.79 61.72 18.94
C LEU A 15 64.96 60.44 19.76
N GLN A 16 65.73 60.47 20.86
CA GLN A 16 65.88 59.35 21.78
C GLN A 16 64.57 59.03 22.51
N GLY A 17 63.83 60.06 22.96
CA GLY A 17 62.49 59.88 23.53
C GLY A 17 61.52 59.25 22.54
N GLN A 18 61.48 59.74 21.30
CA GLN A 18 60.65 59.16 20.24
C GLN A 18 61.04 57.70 19.92
N LEU A 19 62.34 57.39 19.88
CA LEU A 19 62.82 56.01 19.70
C LEU A 19 62.41 55.08 20.84
N ALA A 20 62.40 55.58 22.08
CA ALA A 20 61.93 54.82 23.24
C ALA A 20 60.42 54.53 23.16
N ASP A 21 59.61 55.52 22.76
CA ASP A 21 58.16 55.37 22.59
C ASP A 21 57.83 54.38 21.45
N TYR A 22 58.48 54.52 20.28
CA TYR A 22 58.30 53.57 19.18
C TYR A 22 58.73 52.15 19.57
N SER A 23 59.80 52.00 20.37
CA SER A 23 60.23 50.69 20.88
C SER A 23 59.16 50.06 21.78
N LEU A 24 58.51 50.86 22.63
CA LEU A 24 57.42 50.42 23.49
C LEU A 24 56.20 49.97 22.67
N ASP A 25 55.78 50.78 21.69
CA ASP A 25 54.64 50.47 20.80
C ASP A 25 54.89 49.18 19.99
N VAL A 26 56.09 49.02 19.44
CA VAL A 26 56.49 47.77 18.76
C VAL A 26 56.39 46.58 19.70
N GLY A 27 56.75 46.75 20.98
CA GLY A 27 56.59 45.73 22.02
C GLY A 27 55.12 45.36 22.28
N VAL A 28 54.23 46.35 22.37
CA VAL A 28 52.79 46.15 22.55
C VAL A 28 52.18 45.43 21.34
N LEU A 29 52.48 45.91 20.13
CA LEU A 29 51.99 45.31 18.88
C LEU A 29 52.46 43.86 18.71
N LYS A 30 53.68 43.52 19.14
CA LYS A 30 54.19 42.13 19.13
C LYS A 30 53.38 41.22 20.06
N ARG A 31 53.01 41.69 21.26
CA ARG A 31 52.16 40.93 22.19
C ARG A 31 50.76 40.73 21.64
N GLN A 32 50.12 41.81 21.17
CA GLN A 32 48.80 41.73 20.54
C GLN A 32 48.77 40.77 19.34
N LYS A 33 49.81 40.80 18.51
CA LYS A 33 49.95 39.85 17.41
C LYS A 33 50.05 38.41 17.90
N ALA A 34 50.80 38.16 18.98
CA ALA A 34 50.89 36.83 19.57
C ALA A 34 49.52 36.35 20.08
N ASP A 35 48.80 37.19 20.81
CA ASP A 35 47.46 36.87 21.34
C ASP A 35 46.45 36.58 20.21
N LEU A 36 46.43 37.41 19.17
CA LEU A 36 45.57 37.18 18.00
C LEU A 36 45.93 35.86 17.28
N THR A 37 47.21 35.47 17.25
CA THR A 37 47.60 34.20 16.64
C THR A 37 47.18 32.98 17.45
N THR A 38 47.14 33.07 18.79
CA THR A 38 46.66 31.97 19.64
C THR A 38 45.15 31.84 19.54
N GLU A 39 44.42 32.95 19.59
CA GLU A 39 42.97 32.97 19.41
C GLU A 39 42.55 32.45 18.03
N ARG A 40 43.25 32.87 16.97
CA ARG A 40 43.03 32.36 15.62
C ARG A 40 43.17 30.83 15.58
N LYS A 41 44.25 30.26 16.13
CA LYS A 41 44.46 28.81 16.16
C LYS A 41 43.36 28.07 16.92
N LEU A 42 42.90 28.63 18.04
CA LEU A 42 41.81 28.06 18.82
C LEU A 42 40.49 28.06 18.04
N SER A 43 40.16 29.18 17.39
CA SER A 43 38.96 29.30 16.57
C SER A 43 38.98 28.37 15.35
N GLU A 44 40.13 28.25 14.68
CA GLU A 44 40.34 27.30 13.58
C GLU A 44 40.16 25.85 14.06
N GLY A 45 40.59 25.53 15.28
CA GLY A 45 40.36 24.22 15.91
C GLY A 45 38.87 23.94 16.12
N ARG A 46 38.13 24.90 16.71
CA ARG A 46 36.68 24.79 16.93
C ARG A 46 35.91 24.64 15.62
N VAL A 47 36.29 25.37 14.57
CA VAL A 47 35.65 25.24 13.26
C VAL A 47 35.88 23.85 12.68
N LYS A 48 37.08 23.27 12.82
CA LYS A 48 37.35 21.91 12.34
C LYS A 48 36.51 20.87 13.08
N GLU A 49 36.36 21.01 14.40
CA GLU A 49 35.54 20.13 15.23
C GLU A 49 34.06 20.19 14.85
N LEU A 50 33.50 21.39 14.71
CA LEU A 50 32.12 21.57 14.25
C LEU A 50 31.92 21.00 12.84
N LEU A 51 32.89 21.15 11.94
CA LEU A 51 32.82 20.57 10.59
C LEU A 51 32.89 19.04 10.58
N SER A 52 33.54 18.39 11.55
CA SER A 52 33.44 16.93 11.72
C SER A 52 32.08 16.53 12.26
N GLU A 53 31.57 17.22 13.29
CA GLU A 53 30.27 16.92 13.88
C GLU A 53 29.13 17.09 12.87
N VAL A 54 29.13 18.17 12.08
CA VAL A 54 28.13 18.39 11.01
C VAL A 54 28.18 17.26 9.97
N ARG A 55 29.38 16.76 9.63
CA ARG A 55 29.51 15.62 8.70
C ARG A 55 28.95 14.34 9.30
N GLU A 56 29.25 14.04 10.56
CA GLU A 56 28.73 12.87 11.24
C GLU A 56 27.20 12.92 11.39
N LEU A 57 26.65 14.08 11.77
CA LEU A 57 25.22 14.29 11.86
C LEU A 57 24.53 14.15 10.51
N ARG A 58 25.16 14.64 9.44
CA ARG A 58 24.63 14.48 8.08
C ARG A 58 24.53 13.02 7.68
N ILE A 59 25.60 12.23 7.89
CA ILE A 59 25.61 10.80 7.59
C ILE A 59 24.52 10.09 8.40
N ARG A 60 24.46 10.35 9.71
CA ARG A 60 23.45 9.74 10.59
C ARG A 60 22.03 10.11 10.18
N ASN A 61 21.80 11.33 9.72
CA ASN A 61 20.48 11.75 9.27
C ASN A 61 20.09 11.05 7.96
N GLU A 62 21.02 10.91 7.02
CA GLU A 62 20.81 10.14 5.77
C GLU A 62 20.46 8.67 6.09
N GLU A 63 21.20 8.03 7.02
CA GLU A 63 20.90 6.66 7.47
C GLU A 63 19.50 6.52 8.11
N LEU A 64 19.11 7.48 8.96
CA LEU A 64 17.80 7.48 9.61
C LEU A 64 16.66 7.70 8.61
N GLU A 65 16.88 8.52 7.58
CA GLU A 65 15.91 8.73 6.51
C GLU A 65 15.71 7.44 5.70
N ASP A 66 16.78 6.74 5.35
CA ASP A 66 16.73 5.45 4.66
C ASP A 66 16.00 4.38 5.50
N ASP A 67 16.35 4.26 6.78
CA ASP A 67 15.69 3.35 7.71
C ASP A 67 14.19 3.66 7.85
N ARG A 68 13.83 4.94 7.91
CA ARG A 68 12.42 5.37 7.97
C ARG A 68 11.66 4.94 6.73
N VAL A 69 12.22 5.14 5.54
CA VAL A 69 11.59 4.75 4.26
C VAL A 69 11.41 3.23 4.19
N VAL A 70 12.40 2.46 4.63
CA VAL A 70 12.30 0.99 4.69
C VAL A 70 11.23 0.55 5.69
N ALA A 71 11.20 1.15 6.88
CA ALA A 71 10.21 0.86 7.91
C ALA A 71 8.80 1.18 7.44
N GLU A 72 8.59 2.32 6.78
CA GLU A 72 7.30 2.70 6.19
C GLU A 72 6.84 1.69 5.13
N ARG A 73 7.72 1.32 4.19
CA ARG A 73 7.41 0.30 3.17
C ARG A 73 7.06 -1.04 3.81
N ARG A 74 7.77 -1.45 4.87
CA ARG A 74 7.50 -2.68 5.59
C ARG A 74 6.16 -2.62 6.33
N GLY A 75 5.87 -1.50 6.99
CA GLY A 75 4.59 -1.25 7.65
C GLY A 75 3.42 -1.29 6.68
N ALA A 76 3.55 -0.65 5.52
CA ALA A 76 2.53 -0.67 4.48
C ALA A 76 2.26 -2.08 3.93
N ARG A 77 3.32 -2.89 3.72
CA ARG A 77 3.18 -4.29 3.28
C ARG A 77 2.53 -5.15 4.35
N ALA A 78 2.91 -4.98 5.62
CA ALA A 78 2.30 -5.68 6.75
C ALA A 78 0.81 -5.35 6.87
N GLY A 79 0.44 -4.06 6.86
CA GLY A 79 -0.96 -3.65 6.92
C GLY A 79 -1.80 -4.19 5.75
N LYS A 80 -1.26 -4.21 4.53
CA LYS A 80 -1.93 -4.84 3.37
C LYS A 80 -2.15 -6.35 3.58
N LYS A 81 -1.13 -7.03 4.11
CA LYS A 81 -1.23 -8.47 4.41
C LYS A 81 -2.28 -8.73 5.49
N ASP A 82 -2.25 -7.99 6.59
CA ASP A 82 -3.20 -8.16 7.70
C ASP A 82 -4.64 -7.94 7.23
N MET A 83 -4.87 -6.92 6.39
CA MET A 83 -6.17 -6.66 5.78
C MET A 83 -6.60 -7.83 4.87
N TRP A 84 -5.70 -8.32 4.02
CA TRP A 84 -5.98 -9.47 3.15
C TRP A 84 -6.31 -10.73 3.97
N ASP A 85 -5.53 -11.03 5.01
CA ASP A 85 -5.74 -12.17 5.90
C ASP A 85 -7.11 -12.08 6.60
N ALA A 86 -7.51 -10.89 7.05
CA ALA A 86 -8.80 -10.67 7.68
C ALA A 86 -9.98 -10.89 6.70
N PHE A 87 -9.91 -10.33 5.49
CA PHE A 87 -10.94 -10.56 4.46
C PHE A 87 -10.97 -12.03 4.00
N ASN A 88 -9.82 -12.65 3.81
CA ASN A 88 -9.73 -14.05 3.39
C ASN A 88 -10.34 -14.98 4.44
N SER A 89 -10.11 -14.73 5.72
CA SER A 89 -10.76 -15.47 6.82
C SER A 89 -12.28 -15.41 6.75
N ILE A 90 -12.84 -14.23 6.46
CA ILE A 90 -14.29 -14.04 6.31
C ILE A 90 -14.81 -14.78 5.08
N LEU A 91 -14.08 -14.70 3.95
CA LEU A 91 -14.44 -15.40 2.73
C LEU A 91 -14.52 -16.91 2.95
N LEU A 92 -13.54 -17.49 3.65
CA LEU A 92 -13.54 -18.92 4.00
C LEU A 92 -14.74 -19.31 4.88
N LYS A 93 -15.07 -18.49 5.88
CA LYS A 93 -16.28 -18.69 6.71
C LYS A 93 -17.56 -18.65 5.87
N VAL A 94 -17.65 -17.72 4.91
CA VAL A 94 -18.79 -17.61 4.01
C VAL A 94 -18.87 -18.83 3.10
N GLN A 95 -17.76 -19.30 2.54
CA GLN A 95 -17.70 -20.51 1.72
C GLN A 95 -18.18 -21.76 2.48
N ASP A 96 -17.70 -21.96 3.72
CA ASP A 96 -18.16 -23.07 4.57
C ASP A 96 -19.66 -23.00 4.85
N LYS A 97 -20.19 -21.82 5.18
CA LYS A 97 -21.64 -21.62 5.33
C LYS A 97 -22.41 -21.92 4.04
N PHE A 98 -21.89 -21.54 2.88
CA PHE A 98 -22.51 -21.86 1.59
C PHE A 98 -22.53 -23.36 1.31
N ALA A 99 -21.46 -24.08 1.67
CA ALA A 99 -21.43 -25.53 1.55
C ALA A 99 -22.53 -26.17 2.42
N ARG A 100 -22.61 -25.80 3.71
CA ARG A 100 -23.66 -26.28 4.62
C ARG A 100 -25.06 -25.88 4.16
N LYS A 101 -25.22 -24.71 3.53
CA LYS A 101 -26.51 -24.26 3.00
C LYS A 101 -27.05 -25.21 1.93
N LYS A 102 -26.17 -25.85 1.14
CA LYS A 102 -26.60 -26.86 0.15
C LYS A 102 -27.21 -28.07 0.85
N GLU A 103 -26.64 -28.52 1.96
CA GLU A 103 -27.18 -29.62 2.77
C GLU A 103 -28.52 -29.26 3.40
N MET A 104 -28.64 -28.03 3.94
CA MET A 104 -29.90 -27.50 4.45
C MET A 104 -30.98 -27.45 3.37
N VAL A 105 -30.64 -27.01 2.16
CA VAL A 105 -31.55 -26.97 1.02
C VAL A 105 -31.97 -28.39 0.61
N ALA A 106 -31.04 -29.35 0.58
CA ALA A 106 -31.37 -30.75 0.32
C ALA A 106 -32.35 -31.32 1.35
N ALA A 107 -32.12 -31.07 2.64
CA ALA A 107 -33.06 -31.49 3.70
C ALA A 107 -34.43 -30.80 3.56
N LYS A 108 -34.45 -29.53 3.15
CA LYS A 108 -35.70 -28.80 2.88
C LYS A 108 -36.49 -29.44 1.74
N VAL A 109 -35.81 -29.92 0.69
CA VAL A 109 -36.46 -30.64 -0.41
C VAL A 109 -37.13 -31.92 0.09
N VAL A 110 -36.47 -32.68 0.96
CA VAL A 110 -37.06 -33.90 1.56
C VAL A 110 -38.34 -33.57 2.33
N VAL A 111 -38.33 -32.53 3.17
CA VAL A 111 -39.54 -32.08 3.88
C VAL A 111 -40.67 -31.71 2.91
N GLN A 112 -40.34 -30.99 1.83
CA GLN A 112 -41.32 -30.62 0.81
C GLN A 112 -41.86 -31.83 0.05
N GLU A 113 -41.04 -32.84 -0.21
CA GLU A 113 -41.43 -34.10 -0.85
C GLU A 113 -42.38 -34.90 0.04
N VAL A 114 -42.05 -35.06 1.32
CA VAL A 114 -42.93 -35.75 2.29
C VAL A 114 -44.28 -35.02 2.39
N GLN A 115 -44.28 -33.70 2.44
CA GLN A 115 -45.51 -32.90 2.46
C GLN A 115 -46.33 -33.09 1.18
N ALA A 116 -45.71 -32.99 0.01
CA ALA A 116 -46.39 -33.19 -1.27
C ALA A 116 -46.95 -34.62 -1.41
N ASN A 117 -46.24 -35.63 -0.90
CA ASN A 117 -46.71 -37.00 -0.87
C ASN A 117 -47.93 -37.15 0.06
N MET A 118 -47.94 -36.48 1.22
CA MET A 118 -49.11 -36.45 2.10
C MET A 118 -50.31 -35.78 1.42
N ASP A 119 -50.11 -34.64 0.76
CA ASP A 119 -51.17 -33.92 0.06
C ASP A 119 -51.77 -34.80 -1.07
N LEU A 120 -50.93 -35.54 -1.81
CA LEU A 120 -51.38 -36.50 -2.82
C LEU A 120 -52.19 -37.66 -2.22
N LEU A 121 -51.76 -38.20 -1.08
CA LEU A 121 -52.49 -39.25 -0.39
C LEU A 121 -53.86 -38.75 0.10
N ASP A 122 -53.93 -37.52 0.60
CA ASP A 122 -55.19 -36.89 1.02
C ASP A 122 -56.16 -36.75 -0.18
N ASP A 123 -55.67 -36.35 -1.36
CA ASP A 123 -56.47 -36.30 -2.60
C ASP A 123 -56.98 -37.68 -3.04
N LEU A 124 -56.14 -38.72 -2.96
CA LEU A 124 -56.50 -40.09 -3.33
C LEU A 124 -57.54 -40.70 -2.39
N ILE A 125 -57.41 -40.44 -1.09
CA ILE A 125 -58.38 -40.86 -0.07
C ILE A 125 -59.72 -40.15 -0.28
N ALA A 126 -59.70 -38.83 -0.51
CA ALA A 126 -60.90 -38.02 -0.76
C ALA A 126 -61.63 -38.47 -2.04
N GLY A 127 -60.88 -38.90 -3.06
CA GLY A 127 -61.42 -39.46 -4.30
C GLY A 127 -62.03 -40.86 -4.17
N THR A 128 -62.00 -41.50 -2.98
CA THR A 128 -62.47 -42.87 -2.72
C THR A 128 -61.83 -43.95 -3.60
N ILE A 129 -60.61 -43.72 -4.09
CA ILE A 129 -59.95 -44.63 -5.04
C ILE A 129 -59.19 -45.76 -4.31
N VAL A 130 -58.60 -45.51 -3.13
CA VAL A 130 -57.77 -46.49 -2.37
C VAL A 130 -57.82 -46.20 -0.86
N ASP A 131 -57.80 -47.23 0.01
CA ASP A 131 -57.56 -47.09 1.45
C ASP A 131 -56.06 -46.94 1.73
N LEU A 132 -55.60 -45.68 1.87
CA LEU A 132 -54.21 -45.30 2.12
C LEU A 132 -54.02 -44.53 3.45
N ALA A 133 -55.03 -44.56 4.32
CA ALA A 133 -55.01 -43.79 5.57
C ALA A 133 -53.83 -44.19 6.49
N ALA A 134 -53.46 -45.48 6.49
CA ALA A 134 -52.33 -45.99 7.25
C ALA A 134 -50.98 -45.42 6.75
N GLU A 135 -50.78 -45.34 5.43
CA GLU A 135 -49.55 -44.80 4.84
C GLU A 135 -49.43 -43.30 5.11
N ARG A 136 -50.54 -42.57 4.97
CA ARG A 136 -50.63 -41.15 5.28
C ARG A 136 -50.31 -40.86 6.76
N ALA A 137 -50.84 -41.68 7.66
CA ALA A 137 -50.53 -41.58 9.09
C ALA A 137 -49.05 -41.90 9.40
N ASN A 138 -48.44 -42.84 8.68
CA ASN A 138 -47.02 -43.16 8.82
C ASN A 138 -46.13 -41.97 8.42
N LEU A 139 -46.43 -41.32 7.28
CA LEU A 139 -45.71 -40.11 6.86
C LEU A 139 -45.83 -38.98 7.90
N GLU A 140 -47.02 -38.77 8.45
CA GLU A 140 -47.29 -37.71 9.44
C GLU A 140 -46.58 -37.94 10.79
N ILE A 141 -46.60 -39.19 11.29
CA ILE A 141 -46.12 -39.50 12.64
C ILE A 141 -44.61 -39.77 12.65
N LYS A 142 -44.05 -40.26 11.55
CA LYS A 142 -42.66 -40.74 11.50
C LYS A 142 -41.79 -39.93 10.55
N GLU A 143 -42.09 -39.97 9.25
CA GLU A 143 -41.19 -39.44 8.21
C GLU A 143 -41.11 -37.91 8.23
N LEU A 144 -42.23 -37.21 8.39
CA LEU A 144 -42.26 -35.74 8.43
C LEU A 144 -41.50 -35.17 9.65
N PRO A 145 -41.70 -35.66 10.89
CA PRO A 145 -40.89 -35.24 12.04
C PRO A 145 -39.39 -35.54 11.88
N GLU A 146 -39.03 -36.71 11.32
CA GLU A 146 -37.64 -37.07 11.06
C GLU A 146 -36.99 -36.11 10.05
N ALA A 147 -37.67 -35.80 8.94
CA ALA A 147 -37.19 -34.86 7.94
C ALA A 147 -37.10 -33.41 8.48
N LEU A 148 -38.07 -32.98 9.29
CA LEU A 148 -38.05 -31.66 9.94
C LEU A 148 -36.88 -31.52 10.91
N LYS A 149 -36.60 -32.58 11.69
CA LYS A 149 -35.45 -32.61 12.59
C LYS A 149 -34.14 -32.53 11.82
N GLU A 150 -34.01 -33.27 10.72
CA GLU A 150 -32.81 -33.19 9.87
C GLU A 150 -32.62 -31.80 9.25
N LEU A 151 -33.71 -31.13 8.87
CA LEU A 151 -33.69 -29.75 8.39
C LEU A 151 -33.23 -28.77 9.48
N GLU A 152 -33.70 -28.95 10.72
CA GLU A 152 -33.29 -28.14 11.86
C GLU A 152 -31.81 -28.36 12.21
N ASP A 153 -31.35 -29.60 12.24
CA ASP A 153 -29.95 -29.96 12.50
C ASP A 153 -29.00 -29.36 11.45
N LYS A 154 -29.47 -29.23 10.20
CA LYS A 154 -28.72 -28.63 9.08
C LYS A 154 -28.95 -27.12 8.94
N ALA A 155 -29.72 -26.49 9.81
CA ALA A 155 -30.03 -25.07 9.70
C ALA A 155 -28.76 -24.20 9.75
N VAL A 156 -28.59 -23.34 8.75
CA VAL A 156 -27.45 -22.42 8.67
C VAL A 156 -27.88 -21.03 9.10
N SER A 157 -27.11 -20.43 10.00
CA SER A 157 -27.28 -19.03 10.44
C SER A 157 -27.15 -18.03 9.28
N ASP A 158 -27.92 -16.96 9.36
CA ASP A 158 -27.96 -15.86 8.37
C ASP A 158 -26.55 -15.24 8.16
N PHE A 159 -26.22 -14.96 6.89
CA PHE A 159 -24.94 -14.38 6.45
C PHE A 159 -25.06 -12.95 5.89
N SER A 160 -26.20 -12.30 6.13
CA SER A 160 -26.41 -10.88 5.79
C SER A 160 -25.18 -10.03 6.11
N ILE A 161 -24.82 -9.14 5.20
CA ILE A 161 -23.56 -8.37 5.24
C ILE A 161 -23.33 -7.67 6.59
N GLY A 162 -24.38 -7.16 7.23
CA GLY A 162 -24.30 -6.51 8.54
C GLY A 162 -23.97 -7.43 9.73
N LYS A 163 -23.97 -8.75 9.55
CA LYS A 163 -23.56 -9.75 10.54
C LYS A 163 -22.16 -10.31 10.29
N LEU A 164 -21.50 -9.87 9.22
CA LEU A 164 -20.11 -10.23 8.94
C LEU A 164 -19.20 -9.26 9.69
N ASP A 165 -18.17 -9.81 10.33
CA ASP A 165 -17.14 -9.04 11.04
C ASP A 165 -16.17 -8.38 10.04
N LEU A 166 -16.68 -7.52 9.16
CA LEU A 166 -15.88 -6.90 8.11
C LEU A 166 -14.83 -5.95 8.74
N PRO A 167 -13.56 -6.02 8.28
CA PRO A 167 -12.54 -5.08 8.69
C PRO A 167 -13.01 -3.65 8.39
N GLN A 168 -12.96 -2.78 9.39
CA GLN A 168 -13.31 -1.38 9.18
C GLN A 168 -12.20 -0.67 8.41
N LEU A 169 -12.57 -0.09 7.27
CA LEU A 169 -11.75 0.85 6.55
C LEU A 169 -11.95 2.22 7.17
N SER A 170 -10.92 2.76 7.82
CA SER A 170 -10.94 4.18 8.18
C SER A 170 -10.76 4.98 6.89
N GLU A 171 -11.77 5.78 6.51
CA GLU A 171 -11.72 6.65 5.32
C GLU A 171 -10.51 7.60 5.35
N ALA A 172 -9.99 7.91 6.54
CA ALA A 172 -8.77 8.72 6.72
C ALA A 172 -7.49 8.04 6.19
N SER A 173 -7.52 6.74 5.89
CA SER A 173 -6.37 5.96 5.39
C SER A 173 -6.30 5.91 3.86
N VAL A 174 -7.34 6.35 3.16
CA VAL A 174 -7.33 6.43 1.69
C VAL A 174 -6.60 7.70 1.29
N GLN A 175 -5.28 7.61 1.08
CA GLN A 175 -4.58 8.66 0.35
C GLN A 175 -5.22 8.76 -1.05
N PRO A 176 -5.56 9.97 -1.53
CA PRO A 176 -6.07 10.14 -2.88
C PRO A 176 -5.08 9.54 -3.87
N LEU A 177 -5.60 8.80 -4.85
CA LEU A 177 -4.82 8.18 -5.91
C LEU A 177 -4.01 9.27 -6.64
N GLN A 178 -2.74 9.42 -6.30
CA GLN A 178 -1.84 10.32 -7.01
C GLN A 178 -1.47 9.66 -8.33
N VAL A 179 -2.26 9.95 -9.37
CA VAL A 179 -1.92 9.62 -10.75
C VAL A 179 -0.84 10.62 -11.18
N ASN A 180 0.41 10.16 -11.27
CA ASN A 180 1.47 10.93 -11.92
C ASN A 180 1.18 10.98 -13.42
N LEU A 181 0.51 12.05 -13.86
CA LEU A 181 0.15 12.28 -15.26
C LEU A 181 1.41 12.40 -16.15
N ASP A 182 2.54 12.82 -15.57
CA ASP A 182 3.81 13.04 -16.27
C ASP A 182 4.49 11.75 -16.75
N LEU A 183 4.20 10.59 -16.15
CA LEU A 183 4.72 9.29 -16.61
C LEU A 183 3.95 8.75 -17.83
N VAL A 184 2.69 9.15 -18.02
CA VAL A 184 1.85 8.65 -19.12
C VAL A 184 2.25 9.27 -20.44
N THR A 185 2.79 10.50 -20.42
CA THR A 185 3.21 11.19 -21.65
C THR A 185 4.60 10.79 -22.13
N GLN A 186 5.54 10.45 -21.24
CA GLN A 186 6.93 10.14 -21.67
C GLN A 186 7.03 8.84 -22.48
N SER A 187 6.17 7.85 -22.21
CA SER A 187 6.16 6.59 -22.98
C SER A 187 5.75 6.77 -24.45
N ALA A 188 5.07 7.86 -24.80
CA ALA A 188 4.59 8.12 -26.16
C ALA A 188 5.52 9.04 -26.96
N VAL A 189 6.32 9.89 -26.29
CA VAL A 189 7.22 10.84 -26.97
C VAL A 189 8.55 10.20 -27.35
N ASP A 190 9.06 9.23 -26.58
CA ASP A 190 10.32 8.53 -26.88
C ASP A 190 10.22 7.56 -28.09
N GLN A 191 9.03 7.28 -28.61
CA GLN A 191 8.83 6.37 -29.75
C GLN A 191 8.87 7.06 -31.13
N LEU A 192 8.99 8.40 -31.19
CA LEU A 192 8.91 9.15 -32.45
C LEU A 192 10.18 9.94 -32.80
N GLU A 193 11.19 9.97 -31.93
CA GLU A 193 12.45 10.68 -32.15
C GLU A 193 13.65 9.75 -31.94
N GLY A 194 13.87 8.82 -32.88
CA GLY A 194 14.98 7.87 -32.80
C GLY A 194 15.36 7.30 -34.16
N ASP A 195 16.39 7.90 -34.75
CA ASP A 195 17.00 7.60 -36.04
C ASP A 195 17.41 6.13 -36.22
N VAL A 196 17.37 5.66 -37.46
CA VAL A 196 17.57 4.27 -37.88
C VAL A 196 18.98 3.79 -37.54
N THR A 197 19.11 2.84 -36.61
CA THR A 197 20.19 1.84 -36.63
C THR A 197 19.69 0.47 -36.19
N LEU A 198 19.69 -0.47 -37.15
CA LEU A 198 19.38 -1.88 -36.96
C LEU A 198 20.45 -2.54 -36.07
N VAL A 199 20.07 -2.97 -34.87
CA VAL A 199 20.81 -4.00 -34.13
C VAL A 199 19.83 -5.10 -33.74
N ALA A 200 20.07 -6.26 -34.34
CA ALA A 200 19.30 -7.47 -34.12
C ALA A 200 19.51 -7.98 -32.69
N THR A 201 18.42 -8.26 -31.98
CA THR A 201 18.42 -9.21 -30.88
C THR A 201 17.30 -10.21 -31.09
N GLY A 202 17.72 -11.47 -31.15
CA GLY A 202 16.89 -12.63 -31.47
C GLY A 202 15.72 -12.83 -30.53
N GLY A 203 14.68 -13.42 -31.11
CA GLY A 203 13.44 -13.71 -30.43
C GLY A 203 13.50 -14.93 -29.51
N THR A 204 12.45 -15.05 -28.73
CA THR A 204 11.91 -16.33 -28.32
C THR A 204 10.39 -16.21 -28.38
N GLN A 205 9.78 -17.09 -29.16
CA GLN A 205 8.35 -17.15 -29.46
C GLN A 205 7.55 -17.80 -28.31
N GLU A 206 6.22 -17.74 -28.51
CA GLU A 206 5.12 -18.51 -27.94
C GLU A 206 4.27 -17.73 -26.93
N GLU A 207 2.94 -17.63 -27.04
CA GLU A 207 1.92 -18.06 -28.00
C GLU A 207 0.70 -17.14 -27.74
N GLY A 208 -0.01 -16.71 -28.78
CA GLY A 208 -1.14 -15.77 -28.66
C GLY A 208 -2.51 -16.43 -28.59
N PRO A 209 -3.57 -15.70 -28.21
CA PRO A 209 -4.93 -16.02 -28.62
C PRO A 209 -5.34 -15.14 -29.82
N LYS A 210 -5.81 -15.78 -30.89
CA LYS A 210 -6.46 -15.12 -32.03
C LYS A 210 -7.95 -14.93 -31.72
N GLU A 211 -8.37 -13.68 -31.57
CA GLU A 211 -9.69 -13.20 -32.01
C GLU A 211 -9.43 -12.51 -33.37
N MET A 212 -10.29 -12.44 -34.37
CA MET A 212 -11.75 -12.52 -34.52
C MET A 212 -11.96 -12.55 -36.06
N GLU A 213 -13.04 -13.12 -36.58
CA GLU A 213 -13.77 -12.47 -37.69
C GLU A 213 -15.12 -13.16 -37.92
N VAL A 214 -16.17 -12.35 -37.72
CA VAL A 214 -17.56 -12.64 -38.04
C VAL A 214 -17.80 -12.02 -39.41
N GLU A 215 -18.08 -12.84 -40.43
CA GLU A 215 -18.59 -12.33 -41.70
C GLU A 215 -19.62 -13.32 -42.29
N GLY A 216 -20.78 -12.79 -42.67
CA GLY A 216 -21.64 -13.36 -43.70
C GLY A 216 -22.77 -14.30 -43.26
N VAL A 217 -23.91 -13.72 -42.86
CA VAL A 217 -25.23 -14.38 -42.96
C VAL A 217 -25.75 -14.25 -44.40
N PRO A 218 -26.20 -15.34 -45.05
CA PRO A 218 -27.22 -15.24 -46.09
C PRO A 218 -28.57 -15.73 -45.55
N GLN A 219 -29.56 -14.83 -45.60
CA GLN A 219 -30.98 -15.14 -45.47
C GLN A 219 -31.41 -16.09 -46.59
N VAL A 220 -32.00 -17.23 -46.23
CA VAL A 220 -32.81 -18.03 -47.17
C VAL A 220 -34.26 -17.73 -46.89
N ALA A 221 -34.91 -17.18 -47.92
CA ALA A 221 -36.31 -16.85 -47.98
C ALA A 221 -37.17 -18.13 -47.99
N GLU A 222 -38.14 -18.16 -47.08
CA GLU A 222 -39.34 -18.98 -47.15
C GLU A 222 -40.30 -18.31 -48.15
N LYS A 223 -40.75 -19.05 -49.16
CA LYS A 223 -41.92 -18.69 -49.98
C LYS A 223 -42.82 -19.91 -50.15
N ASP A 224 -43.94 -19.80 -49.45
CA ASP A 224 -45.27 -20.32 -49.70
C ASP A 224 -45.53 -21.12 -51.00
N GLN A 225 -46.23 -22.24 -50.84
CA GLN A 225 -47.34 -22.57 -51.73
C GLN A 225 -48.53 -23.09 -50.92
N ALA A 226 -49.59 -22.29 -50.89
CA ALA A 226 -50.94 -22.75 -50.68
C ALA A 226 -51.58 -23.01 -52.05
N THR A 227 -52.25 -24.15 -52.20
CA THR A 227 -53.52 -24.24 -52.93
C THR A 227 -54.36 -25.32 -52.26
#